data_AF-A0A1J5IHL0-F1
#
_entry.id   AF-A0A1J5IHL0-F1
#
_cell.length_a   1.000
_cell.length_b   1.000
_cell.length_c   1.000
_cell.angle_alpha   90.00
_cell.angle_beta   90.00
_cell.angle_gamma   90.00
#
_symmetry.space_group_name_H-M   'P 1'
#
loop_
_entity.id
_entity.type
_entity.pdbx_description
1 polymer ?
#
loop_
_entity_poly.entity_id
_entity_poly.type
_entity_poly.pdbx_seq_one_letter_code
_entity_poly.pdbx_strand_id
1 'polypeptide(L)'
;MNPKRTILFGVLCLVMLAAVGVQPAPARTIWQDGVITRGPWTERHLHLEINGDLYTLMPEVRICRMETNSTGGVQEQPASLTALAQGRQVKIRVQGRRIYELLVF
;
A
#
# COMPACT_ATOMS: atom_id res chain seq x y z
N MET A 1 -21.17 -41.91 -26.32
CA MET A 1 -20.11 -41.00 -25.81
C MET A 1 -19.11 -41.85 -25.04
N ASN A 2 -17.84 -41.92 -25.46
CA ASN A 2 -16.88 -42.87 -24.88
C ASN A 2 -16.34 -42.35 -23.54
N PRO A 3 -16.60 -43.01 -22.39
CA PRO A 3 -16.24 -42.50 -21.06
C PRO A 3 -14.74 -42.28 -20.90
N LYS A 4 -13.92 -43.05 -21.62
CA LYS A 4 -12.45 -42.92 -21.65
C LYS A 4 -11.98 -41.58 -22.22
N ARG A 5 -12.71 -40.99 -23.19
CA ARG A 5 -12.37 -39.67 -23.77
C ARG A 5 -12.72 -38.52 -22.83
N THR A 6 -13.81 -38.66 -22.07
CA THR A 6 -14.26 -37.64 -21.11
C THR A 6 -13.31 -37.53 -19.92
N ILE A 7 -12.82 -38.67 -19.41
CA ILE A 7 -11.83 -38.69 -18.31
C ILE A 7 -10.50 -38.08 -18.77
N LEU A 8 -10.04 -38.42 -19.98
CA LEU A 8 -8.79 -37.89 -20.52
C LEU A 8 -8.85 -36.36 -20.68
N PHE A 9 -9.97 -35.83 -21.17
CA PHE A 9 -10.17 -34.39 -21.29
C PHE A 9 -10.20 -33.67 -19.93
N GLY A 10 -10.84 -34.28 -18.92
CA GLY A 10 -10.90 -33.74 -17.57
C GLY A 10 -9.51 -33.65 -16.93
N VAL A 11 -8.69 -34.69 -17.07
CA VAL A 11 -7.31 -34.70 -16.56
C VAL A 11 -6.43 -33.67 -17.29
N LEU A 12 -6.57 -33.56 -18.62
CA LEU A 12 -5.81 -32.58 -19.41
C LEU A 12 -6.14 -31.12 -19.01
N CYS A 13 -7.43 -30.82 -18.79
CA CYS A 13 -7.85 -29.51 -18.28
C CYS A 13 -7.30 -29.21 -16.88
N LEU A 14 -7.29 -30.20 -15.99
CA LEU A 14 -6.78 -30.04 -14.63
C LEU A 14 -5.26 -29.79 -14.62
N VAL A 15 -4.51 -30.48 -15.49
CA VAL A 15 -3.06 -30.29 -15.65
C VAL A 15 -2.76 -28.92 -16.27
N MET A 16 -3.54 -28.46 -17.25
CA MET A 16 -3.38 -27.10 -17.78
C MET A 16 -3.72 -26.02 -16.75
N LEU A 17 -4.75 -26.20 -15.91
CA LEU A 17 -5.06 -25.25 -14.85
C LEU A 17 -3.95 -25.17 -13.79
N ALA A 18 -3.34 -26.31 -13.45
CA ALA A 18 -2.21 -26.37 -12.52
C ALA A 18 -0.93 -25.75 -13.10
N ALA A 19 -0.77 -25.75 -14.42
CA ALA A 19 0.37 -25.15 -15.12
C ALA A 19 0.28 -23.62 -15.23
N VAL A 20 -0.90 -23.03 -15.07
CA VAL A 20 -1.06 -21.57 -14.88
C VAL A 20 -0.69 -21.25 -13.43
N GLY A 21 0.60 -21.39 -13.12
CA GLY A 21 1.15 -21.07 -11.83
C GLY A 21 0.84 -19.61 -11.48
N VAL A 22 0.12 -19.40 -10.40
CA VAL A 22 -0.04 -18.09 -9.77
C VAL A 22 1.35 -17.65 -9.32
N GLN A 23 2.05 -16.90 -10.15
CA GLN A 23 3.34 -16.35 -9.77
C GLN A 23 3.10 -15.35 -8.63
N PRO A 24 3.82 -15.46 -7.50
CA PRO A 24 3.71 -14.49 -6.43
C PRO A 24 4.16 -13.14 -6.98
N ALA A 25 3.22 -12.20 -7.15
CA ALA A 25 3.56 -10.84 -7.50
C ALA A 25 4.38 -10.26 -6.33
N PRO A 26 5.69 -9.95 -6.52
CA PRO A 26 6.48 -9.37 -5.46
C PRO A 26 5.87 -8.03 -5.09
N ALA A 27 5.54 -7.84 -3.81
CA ALA A 27 5.04 -6.55 -3.33
C ALA A 27 6.15 -5.51 -3.55
N ARG A 28 5.98 -4.68 -4.59
CA ARG A 28 6.93 -3.62 -4.94
C ARG A 28 6.71 -2.43 -4.02
N THR A 29 7.83 -1.82 -3.61
CA THR A 29 7.78 -0.56 -2.90
C THR A 29 7.56 0.57 -3.90
N ILE A 30 6.48 1.32 -3.75
CA ILE A 30 6.11 2.43 -4.65
C ILE A 30 5.83 3.70 -3.86
N TRP A 31 6.02 4.84 -4.52
CA TRP A 31 5.54 6.12 -4.04
C TRP A 31 4.14 6.38 -4.58
N GLN A 32 3.24 6.84 -3.72
CA GLN A 32 1.84 7.11 -4.02
C GLN A 32 1.44 8.44 -3.39
N ASP A 33 0.69 9.25 -4.11
CA ASP A 33 0.06 10.45 -3.58
C ASP A 33 -1.36 10.14 -3.08
N GLY A 34 -1.84 10.90 -2.10
CA GLY A 34 -3.20 10.75 -1.59
C GLY A 34 -3.60 11.79 -0.56
N VAL A 35 -4.83 11.65 -0.06
CA VAL A 35 -5.41 12.49 0.97
C VAL A 35 -5.78 11.62 2.16
N ILE A 36 -5.41 12.05 3.36
CA ILE A 36 -5.82 11.36 4.59
C ILE A 36 -7.34 11.48 4.73
N THR A 37 -8.05 10.37 4.60
CA THR A 37 -9.51 10.32 4.79
C THR A 37 -9.89 10.08 6.25
N ARG A 38 -9.00 9.43 7.01
CA ARG A 38 -9.13 9.25 8.46
C ARG A 38 -7.76 9.31 9.11
N GLY A 39 -7.61 10.18 10.11
CA GLY A 39 -6.38 10.34 10.89
C GLY A 39 -5.99 9.08 11.66
N PRO A 40 -4.78 9.01 12.22
CA PRO A 40 -4.22 7.77 12.73
C PRO A 40 -4.94 7.25 13.98
N TRP A 41 -5.13 5.93 14.06
CA TRP A 41 -5.68 5.26 15.24
C TRP A 41 -4.95 3.94 15.52
N THR A 42 -4.99 3.50 16.77
CA THR A 42 -4.31 2.29 17.20
C THR A 42 -5.33 1.22 17.54
N GLU A 43 -5.15 0.04 16.96
CA GLU A 43 -5.80 -1.20 17.38
C GLU A 43 -4.71 -2.20 17.80
N ARG A 44 -4.43 -3.21 16.96
CA ARG A 44 -3.25 -4.07 17.10
C ARG A 44 -1.99 -3.40 16.52
N HIS A 45 -2.17 -2.58 15.49
CA HIS A 45 -1.12 -1.78 14.87
C HIS A 45 -1.62 -0.35 14.70
N LEU A 46 -0.71 0.56 14.33
CA LEU A 46 -1.05 1.92 13.99
C LEU A 46 -1.58 1.98 12.56
N HIS A 47 -2.80 2.47 12.40
CA HIS A 47 -3.53 2.53 11.14
C HIS A 47 -3.75 3.96 10.69
N LEU A 48 -3.89 4.14 9.37
CA LEU A 48 -4.22 5.42 8.73
C LEU A 48 -5.02 5.12 7.45
N GLU A 49 -5.99 5.96 7.13
CA GLU A 49 -6.77 5.82 5.91
C GLU A 49 -6.40 6.92 4.92
N ILE A 50 -6.05 6.53 3.69
CA ILE A 50 -5.64 7.42 2.62
C ILE A 50 -6.46 7.09 1.38
N ASN A 51 -7.14 8.07 0.80
CA ASN A 51 -8.06 7.89 -0.33
C ASN A 51 -9.18 6.84 -0.08
N GLY A 52 -9.57 6.63 1.19
CA GLY A 52 -10.54 5.57 1.56
C GLY A 52 -9.93 4.19 1.77
N ASP A 53 -8.63 4.03 1.51
CA ASP A 53 -7.90 2.78 1.67
C ASP A 53 -7.22 2.70 3.04
N LEU A 54 -7.40 1.57 3.74
CA LEU A 54 -6.73 1.30 5.01
C LEU A 54 -5.26 0.92 4.80
N TYR A 55 -4.37 1.58 5.55
CA TYR A 55 -2.94 1.29 5.61
C TYR A 55 -2.46 1.08 7.06
N THR A 56 -1.34 0.40 7.19
CA THR A 56 -0.65 0.18 8.47
C THR A 56 0.69 0.92 8.45
N LEU A 57 0.92 1.74 9.47
CA LEU A 57 2.20 2.41 9.69
C LEU A 57 3.17 1.42 10.33
N MET A 58 4.35 1.25 9.73
CA MET A 58 5.38 0.39 10.28
C MET A 58 6.04 1.04 11.51
N PRO A 59 6.57 0.26 12.47
CA PRO A 59 7.16 0.81 13.69
C PRO A 59 8.28 1.84 13.46
N GLU A 60 9.04 1.68 12.37
CA GLU A 60 10.13 2.58 11.96
C GLU A 60 9.71 3.54 10.84
N VAL A 61 8.41 3.87 10.75
CA VAL A 61 7.91 4.78 9.73
C VAL A 61 8.55 6.16 9.88
N ARG A 62 9.11 6.67 8.78
CA ARG A 62 9.61 8.05 8.73
C ARG A 62 8.47 8.99 8.35
N ILE A 63 8.18 9.95 9.21
CA ILE A 63 7.14 10.96 8.99
C ILE A 63 7.81 12.33 8.85
N CYS A 64 7.57 12.99 7.72
CA CYS A 64 8.12 14.30 7.44
C CYS A 64 7.01 15.27 7.01
N ARG A 65 7.13 16.54 7.39
CA ARG A 65 6.39 17.64 6.82
C ARG A 65 7.25 18.30 5.75
N MET A 66 6.64 18.60 4.61
CA MET A 66 7.21 19.33 3.51
C MET A 66 6.83 20.80 3.65
N GLU A 67 7.80 21.67 3.89
CA GLU A 67 7.58 23.11 3.96
C GLU A 67 8.29 23.79 2.78
N THR A 68 7.58 24.68 2.10
CA THR A 68 8.18 25.53 1.05
C THR A 68 8.71 26.79 1.71
N ASN A 69 10.01 27.03 1.58
CA ASN A 69 10.63 28.24 2.12
C ASN A 69 10.32 29.47 1.24
N SER A 70 10.65 30.66 1.74
CA SER A 70 10.42 31.93 1.04
C SER A 70 11.21 32.07 -0.28
N THR A 71 12.20 31.22 -0.53
CA THR A 71 12.99 31.18 -1.77
C THR A 71 12.53 30.09 -2.75
N GLY A 72 11.43 29.38 -2.45
CA GLY A 72 10.86 28.32 -3.29
C GLY A 72 11.54 26.95 -3.15
N GLY A 73 12.50 26.80 -2.24
CA GLY A 73 13.08 25.52 -1.86
C GLY A 73 12.14 24.71 -0.96
N VAL A 74 12.19 23.39 -1.10
CA VAL A 74 11.40 22.45 -0.29
C VAL A 74 12.29 21.90 0.82
N GLN A 75 11.85 22.02 2.07
CA GLN A 75 12.55 21.49 3.24
C GLN A 75 11.73 20.37 3.90
N GLU A 76 12.41 19.25 4.16
CA GLU A 76 11.86 18.13 4.93
C GLU A 76 12.13 18.36 6.42
N GLN A 77 11.07 18.45 7.22
CA GLN A 77 11.17 18.49 8.68
C GLN A 77 10.55 17.23 9.29
N PRO A 78 11.18 16.59 10.29
CA PRO A 78 10.56 15.50 11.02
C PRO A 78 9.22 15.95 11.60
N ALA A 79 8.18 15.13 11.43
CA ALA A 79 6.85 15.41 11.93
C ALA A 79 6.35 14.25 12.79
N SER A 80 5.45 14.57 13.73
CA SER A 80 4.80 13.58 14.59
C SER A 80 3.46 13.14 13.97
N LEU A 81 2.86 12.10 14.57
CA LEU A 81 1.55 11.58 14.16
C LEU A 81 0.43 12.63 14.18
N THR A 82 0.56 13.68 14.98
CA THR A 82 -0.44 14.77 15.03
C THR A 82 -0.47 15.59 13.74
N ALA A 83 0.58 15.53 12.91
CA ALA A 83 0.57 16.13 11.58
C ALA A 83 -0.32 15.37 10.58
N LEU A 84 -0.70 14.12 10.88
CA LEU A 84 -1.52 13.25 10.03
C LEU A 84 -3.02 13.50 10.21
N ALA A 85 -3.44 14.75 10.13
CA ALA A 85 -4.84 15.12 10.25
C ALA A 85 -5.65 14.76 8.98
N GLN A 86 -6.94 14.49 9.15
CA GLN A 86 -7.87 14.27 8.05
C GLN A 86 -7.88 15.48 7.09
N GLY A 87 -7.93 15.21 5.79
CA GLY A 87 -7.92 16.21 4.71
C GLY A 87 -6.54 16.64 4.25
N ARG A 88 -5.45 16.21 4.92
CA ARG A 88 -4.09 16.53 4.49
C ARG A 88 -3.66 15.76 3.25
N GLN A 89 -2.97 16.44 2.35
CA GLN A 89 -2.29 15.81 1.22
C GLN A 89 -1.01 15.15 1.72
N VAL A 90 -0.78 13.93 1.26
CA VAL A 90 0.38 13.13 1.63
C VAL A 90 0.96 12.41 0.43
N LYS A 91 2.26 12.13 0.52
CA LYS A 91 2.96 11.21 -0.36
C LYS A 91 3.56 10.09 0.47
N ILE A 92 3.18 8.87 0.16
CA ILE A 92 3.49 7.67 0.95
C ILE A 92 4.37 6.71 0.17
N ARG A 93 5.38 6.15 0.86
CA ARG A 93 6.16 5.04 0.37
C ARG A 93 5.58 3.75 0.93
N VAL A 94 4.99 2.94 0.07
CA VAL A 94 4.21 1.77 0.45
C VAL A 94 4.72 0.49 -0.17
N GLN A 95 4.62 -0.61 0.60
CA GLN A 95 4.74 -1.98 0.10
C GLN A 95 3.45 -2.72 0.45
N GLY A 96 2.56 -2.89 -0.54
CA GLY A 96 1.20 -3.37 -0.29
C GLY A 96 0.42 -2.36 0.58
N ARG A 97 0.01 -2.78 1.79
CA ARG A 97 -0.72 -1.93 2.76
C ARG A 97 0.16 -1.39 3.89
N ARG A 98 1.49 -1.50 3.77
CA ARG A 98 2.45 -1.06 4.79
C ARG A 98 3.12 0.24 4.37
N ILE A 99 3.07 1.26 5.23
CA ILE A 99 3.72 2.55 5.02
C ILE A 99 5.07 2.55 5.74
N TYR A 100 6.13 2.85 4.99
CA TYR A 100 7.50 2.98 5.50
C TYR A 100 7.95 4.45 5.58
N GLU A 101 7.38 5.31 4.74
CA GLU A 101 7.69 6.74 4.72
C GLU A 101 6.44 7.54 4.34
N LEU A 102 6.25 8.69 4.98
CA LEU A 102 5.08 9.55 4.79
C LEU A 102 5.52 11.02 4.80
N LEU A 103 5.27 11.70 3.69
CA LEU A 103 5.50 13.13 3.50
C LEU A 103 4.15 13.86 3.55
N VAL A 104 4.01 14.85 4.43
CA VAL A 104 2.78 15.66 4.59
C VAL A 104 3.01 17.04 3.98
N PHE A 105 2.04 17.53 3.21
CA PHE A 105 2.04 18.86 2.61
C PHE A 105 1.04 19.81 3.31
#